data_AF-A0A7J5XGJ0-F1
#
_entry.id   AF-A0A7J5XGJ0-F1
#
_cell.length_a   1.000
_cell.length_b   1.000
_cell.length_c   1.000
_cell.angle_alpha   90.00
_cell.angle_beta   90.00
_cell.angle_gamma   90.00
#
_symmetry.space_group_name_H-M   'P 1'
#
loop_
_entity.id
_entity.type
_entity.pdbx_description
1 polymer ?
#
loop_
_entity_poly.entity_id
_entity_poly.type
_entity_poly.pdbx_seq_one_letter_code
_entity_poly.pdbx_strand_id
1 'polypeptide(L)'
;MALLVLLVLLGLGLEPIQDQGQDHLRLRHELRHGGTRNSTSCKQGGEERVREVVGARCEEVVTIKVPGAAQLVVMSVEVERKFVCNADTLKTLEEIGAVCLGQRQFCDQYFDTPKFDLTLKDMWLRKRKGCWELKCPTTADKAEETSGEQSKAAAMCSRYKEITNLPEIQLRVKEDSETETSPSQEEESWMSRSNLVCFAEFTTVRRSFTLEEEGVQVDLDEADFGFHVGEIEVLLPEGGDVQSALEKIERTAGKLGLTGDKRVEGKMHAYLRRNHPEHFARLLSEHIL
;
A
#
# COMPACT_ATOMS: atom_id res chain seq x y z
N MET A 1 7.46 15.49 18.87
CA MET A 1 6.12 14.87 19.02
C MET A 1 5.20 15.71 19.90
N ALA A 2 5.47 15.88 21.20
CA ALA A 2 4.58 16.66 22.09
C ALA A 2 4.36 18.13 21.67
N LEU A 3 5.40 18.79 21.15
CA LEU A 3 5.31 20.18 20.71
C LEU A 3 4.45 20.37 19.44
N LEU A 4 4.55 19.44 18.48
CA LEU A 4 3.78 19.51 17.22
C LEU A 4 2.28 19.29 17.48
N VAL A 5 1.96 18.35 18.38
CA VAL A 5 0.58 18.09 18.82
C VAL A 5 0.00 19.31 19.55
N LEU A 6 0.80 19.96 20.40
CA LEU A 6 0.38 21.18 21.09
C LEU A 6 0.12 22.35 20.13
N LEU A 7 0.93 22.50 19.08
CA LEU A 7 0.79 23.58 18.10
C LEU A 7 -0.44 23.41 17.18
N VAL A 8 -0.77 22.18 16.79
CA VAL A 8 -2.00 21.87 16.04
C VAL A 8 -3.23 22.07 16.91
N LEU A 9 -3.19 21.69 18.19
CA LEU A 9 -4.29 21.89 19.14
C LEU A 9 -4.55 23.39 19.46
N LEU A 10 -3.54 24.24 19.31
CA LEU A 10 -3.66 25.70 19.51
C LEU A 10 -4.08 26.47 18.23
N GLY A 11 -4.35 25.78 17.12
CA GLY A 11 -4.82 26.40 15.89
C GLY A 11 -3.79 27.26 15.16
N LEU A 12 -2.50 27.09 15.45
CA LEU A 12 -1.42 27.84 14.80
C LEU A 12 -1.10 27.22 13.44
N GLY A 13 -1.31 27.99 12.37
CA GLY A 13 -1.04 27.56 11.00
C GLY A 13 0.45 27.33 10.76
N LEU A 14 0.78 26.13 10.29
CA LEU A 14 2.13 25.75 9.84
C LEU A 14 2.15 25.78 8.32
N GLU A 15 2.98 26.65 7.74
CA GLU A 15 3.24 26.66 6.30
C GLU A 15 4.61 26.01 6.03
N PRO A 16 4.69 25.00 5.14
CA PRO A 16 5.96 24.44 4.72
C PRO A 16 6.71 25.44 3.84
N ILE A 17 7.99 25.65 4.13
CA ILE A 17 8.91 26.44 3.29
C ILE A 17 10.06 25.53 2.88
N GLN A 18 10.34 25.52 1.59
CA GLN A 18 11.46 24.78 1.01
C GLN A 18 12.53 25.80 0.63
N ASP A 19 13.64 25.83 1.38
CA ASP A 19 14.82 26.64 1.06
C ASP A 19 16.07 25.74 1.13
N GLN A 20 16.93 25.87 0.12
CA GLN A 20 18.20 25.13 -0.04
C GLN A 20 18.15 23.62 0.29
N GLY A 21 17.08 22.92 -0.06
CA GLY A 21 16.98 21.46 0.11
C GLY A 21 16.88 21.00 1.57
N GLN A 22 16.47 21.88 2.50
CA GLN A 22 16.11 21.53 3.88
C GLN A 22 14.64 21.89 4.15
N ASP A 23 13.93 20.99 4.82
CA ASP A 23 12.53 21.20 5.17
C ASP A 23 12.43 22.12 6.41
N HIS A 24 11.74 23.25 6.24
CA HIS A 24 11.48 24.20 7.31
C HIS A 24 9.96 24.33 7.55
N LEU A 25 9.55 24.39 8.82
CA LEU A 25 8.18 24.72 9.20
C LEU A 25 8.13 26.17 9.72
N ARG A 26 7.31 27.02 9.11
CA ARG A 26 7.08 28.39 9.57
C ARG A 26 5.84 28.45 10.46
N LEU A 27 6.03 28.89 11.70
CA LEU A 27 4.95 29.24 12.62
C LEU A 27 4.53 30.69 12.41
N ARG A 28 3.27 30.94 12.06
CA ARG A 28 2.68 32.28 12.15
C ARG A 28 2.14 32.50 13.56
N HIS A 29 2.59 33.56 14.22
CA HIS A 29 2.04 33.99 15.51
C HIS A 29 1.76 35.49 15.46
N GLU A 30 0.49 35.89 15.53
CA GLU A 30 0.11 37.29 15.69
C GLU A 30 0.13 37.66 17.17
N LEU A 31 1.23 38.26 17.64
CA LEU A 31 1.25 38.92 18.94
C LEU A 31 0.81 40.37 18.82
N ARG A 32 -0.37 40.69 19.35
CA ARG A 32 -0.66 42.07 19.78
C ARG A 32 -0.04 42.29 21.15
N HIS A 33 1.11 42.96 21.22
CA HIS A 33 1.48 43.64 22.46
C HIS A 33 2.20 44.96 22.20
N GLY A 34 1.71 45.99 22.88
CA GLY A 34 2.40 47.27 23.05
C GLY A 34 3.47 47.17 24.15
N GLY A 35 4.46 48.06 24.06
CA GLY A 35 5.32 48.41 25.19
C GLY A 35 6.75 47.83 25.16
N THR A 36 7.68 48.67 24.71
CA THR A 36 9.07 48.89 25.17
C THR A 36 10.02 47.72 25.50
N ARG A 37 11.03 47.62 24.62
CA ARG A 37 12.41 47.10 24.71
C ARG A 37 12.98 46.76 26.10
N ASN A 38 13.65 45.60 26.16
CA ASN A 38 15.08 45.50 26.51
C ASN A 38 15.71 44.23 25.92
N SER A 39 16.96 44.35 25.47
CA SER A 39 17.73 43.35 24.72
C SER A 39 18.64 42.52 25.63
N THR A 40 18.55 41.20 25.54
CA THR A 40 19.60 40.27 25.99
C THR A 40 19.64 39.06 25.05
N SER A 41 20.84 38.73 24.56
CA SER A 41 21.14 37.53 23.76
C SER A 41 21.64 36.45 24.72
N CYS A 42 20.95 35.31 24.80
CA CYS A 42 21.45 34.13 25.50
C CYS A 42 21.38 32.94 24.54
N LYS A 43 22.51 32.24 24.33
CA LYS A 43 22.59 30.99 23.58
C LYS A 43 22.50 29.83 24.57
N GLN A 44 21.45 29.02 24.50
CA GLN A 44 21.42 27.69 25.12
C GLN A 44 20.47 26.79 24.33
N GLY A 45 21.01 25.68 23.82
CA GLY A 45 20.24 24.56 23.23
C GLY A 45 19.73 24.78 21.80
N GLY A 46 20.57 24.56 20.79
CA GLY A 46 20.14 24.19 19.42
C GLY A 46 19.20 25.12 18.64
N GLU A 47 18.81 26.28 19.16
CA GLU A 47 17.94 27.26 18.50
C GLU A 47 18.77 28.42 17.92
N GLU A 48 18.57 28.70 16.64
CA GLU A 48 19.09 29.90 15.98
C GLU A 48 17.94 30.88 15.75
N ARG A 49 17.92 31.99 16.52
CA ARG A 49 16.96 33.09 16.31
C ARG A 49 17.54 34.08 15.31
N VAL A 50 16.93 34.17 14.14
CA VAL A 50 17.23 35.21 13.15
C VAL A 50 16.12 36.26 13.20
N ARG A 51 16.49 37.52 13.43
CA ARG A 51 15.58 38.65 13.33
C ARG A 51 15.71 39.27 11.95
N GLU A 52 14.67 39.14 11.14
CA GLU A 52 14.58 39.83 9.86
C GLU A 52 13.60 41.01 9.98
N VAL A 53 13.97 42.18 9.48
CA VAL A 53 13.15 43.40 9.57
C VAL A 53 12.57 43.69 8.19
N VAL A 54 11.28 43.43 8.00
CA VAL A 54 10.53 43.83 6.81
C VAL A 54 9.37 44.74 7.23
N GLY A 55 9.54 46.05 7.02
CA GLY A 55 8.49 47.05 7.29
C GLY A 55 8.12 47.21 8.77
N ALA A 56 7.11 48.05 9.05
CA ALA A 56 6.72 48.49 10.40
C ALA A 56 6.01 47.43 11.26
N ARG A 57 6.39 46.15 11.15
CA ARG A 57 5.91 45.03 11.97
C ARG A 57 7.10 44.14 12.34
N CYS A 58 7.33 43.96 13.64
CA CYS A 58 8.31 43.00 14.13
C CYS A 58 7.66 41.61 14.18
N GLU A 59 8.00 40.73 13.24
CA GLU A 59 7.68 39.30 13.33
C GLU A 59 8.88 38.57 13.94
N GLU A 60 8.66 37.77 14.98
CA GLU A 60 9.68 36.91 15.56
C GLU A 60 9.56 35.54 14.88
N VAL A 61 10.52 35.21 14.01
CA VAL A 61 10.56 33.92 13.29
C VAL A 61 11.38 32.94 14.12
N VAL A 62 10.75 31.86 14.58
CA VAL A 62 11.43 30.76 15.25
C VAL A 62 11.50 29.58 14.28
N THR A 63 12.70 29.29 13.78
CA THR A 63 12.95 28.15 12.89
C THR A 63 13.37 26.95 13.73
N ILE A 64 12.54 25.90 13.78
CA ILE A 64 12.88 24.65 14.47
C ILE A 64 13.39 23.66 13.45
N LYS A 65 14.66 23.23 13.60
CA LYS A 65 15.24 22.16 12.78
C LYS A 65 14.70 20.82 13.27
N VAL A 66 13.91 20.13 12.46
CA VAL A 66 13.39 18.79 12.79
C VAL A 66 14.29 17.76 12.08
N PRO A 67 15.10 16.96 12.79
CA PRO A 67 15.86 15.89 12.17
C PRO A 67 14.97 14.65 11.99
N GLY A 68 14.91 14.13 10.77
CA GLY A 68 14.36 12.82 10.46
C GLY A 68 12.84 12.80 10.21
N ALA A 69 12.41 13.20 9.02
CA ALA A 69 11.15 12.71 8.48
C ALA A 69 11.34 11.23 8.11
N ALA A 70 11.16 10.33 9.07
CA ALA A 70 10.94 8.93 8.75
C ALA A 70 9.67 8.88 7.89
N GLN A 71 9.84 8.59 6.61
CA GLN A 71 8.72 8.34 5.72
C GLN A 71 7.89 7.24 6.36
N LEU A 72 6.66 7.56 6.77
CA LEU A 72 5.76 6.61 7.41
C LEU A 72 5.66 5.38 6.51
N VAL A 73 6.19 4.26 6.99
CA VAL A 73 6.08 2.98 6.31
C VAL A 73 4.62 2.57 6.44
N VAL A 74 3.82 2.85 5.42
CA VAL A 74 2.43 2.43 5.39
C VAL A 74 2.42 0.98 4.89
N MET A 75 2.33 0.05 5.83
CA MET A 75 2.04 -1.34 5.56
C MET A 75 0.54 -1.55 5.71
N SER A 76 -0.09 -2.06 4.65
CA SER A 76 -1.50 -2.42 4.64
C SER A 76 -1.66 -3.93 4.50
N VAL A 77 -2.75 -4.42 5.08
CA VAL A 77 -3.26 -5.77 4.85
C VAL A 77 -4.46 -5.63 3.91
N GLU A 78 -4.33 -6.18 2.72
CA GLU A 78 -5.41 -6.35 1.75
C GLU A 78 -6.16 -7.64 2.10
N VAL A 79 -7.48 -7.55 2.25
CA VAL A 79 -8.38 -8.70 2.29
C VAL A 79 -9.27 -8.61 1.06
N GLU A 80 -9.29 -9.66 0.24
CA GLU A 80 -9.99 -9.61 -1.04
C GLU A 80 -10.76 -10.90 -1.37
N ARG A 81 -11.97 -10.75 -1.93
CA ARG A 81 -12.73 -11.86 -2.56
C ARG A 81 -12.87 -11.61 -4.05
N LYS A 82 -12.43 -12.58 -4.84
CA LYS A 82 -12.59 -12.57 -6.30
C LYS A 82 -13.94 -13.14 -6.73
N PHE A 83 -14.49 -12.62 -7.81
CA PHE A 83 -15.73 -13.08 -8.41
C PHE A 83 -15.73 -12.95 -9.93
N VAL A 84 -16.63 -13.69 -10.60
CA VAL A 84 -16.81 -13.61 -12.05
C VAL A 84 -17.77 -12.46 -12.36
N CYS A 85 -17.32 -11.48 -13.14
CA CYS A 85 -18.18 -10.42 -13.66
C CYS A 85 -19.22 -11.01 -14.62
N ASN A 86 -20.47 -10.59 -14.48
CA ASN A 86 -21.56 -10.92 -15.40
C ASN A 86 -22.14 -9.64 -16.03
N ALA A 87 -23.08 -9.80 -16.96
CA ALA A 87 -23.68 -8.67 -17.67
C ALA A 87 -24.41 -7.68 -16.73
N ASP A 88 -24.88 -8.16 -15.57
CA ASP A 88 -25.64 -7.36 -14.61
C ASP A 88 -24.75 -6.72 -13.53
N THR A 89 -23.47 -7.08 -13.42
CA THR A 89 -22.57 -6.63 -12.33
C THR A 89 -22.54 -5.11 -12.18
N LEU A 90 -22.45 -4.37 -13.30
CA LEU A 90 -22.44 -2.91 -13.27
C LEU A 90 -23.77 -2.35 -12.77
N LYS A 91 -24.89 -2.91 -13.22
CA LYS A 91 -26.22 -2.50 -12.80
C LYS A 91 -26.42 -2.78 -11.31
N THR A 92 -26.00 -3.94 -10.83
CA THR A 92 -26.09 -4.28 -9.40
C THR A 92 -25.23 -3.34 -8.56
N LEU A 93 -24.03 -2.97 -9.01
CA LEU A 93 -23.18 -1.98 -8.33
C LEU A 93 -23.90 -0.63 -8.17
N GLU A 94 -24.54 -0.14 -9.24
CA GLU A 94 -25.34 1.08 -9.19
C GLU A 94 -26.53 0.97 -8.22
N GLU A 95 -27.27 -0.14 -8.26
CA GLU A 95 -28.43 -0.40 -7.40
C GLU A 95 -28.08 -0.48 -5.91
N ILE A 96 -26.90 -1.00 -5.58
CA ILE A 96 -26.44 -1.10 -4.18
C ILE A 96 -25.73 0.19 -3.70
N GLY A 97 -25.73 1.24 -4.52
CA GLY A 97 -25.21 2.56 -4.18
C GLY A 97 -23.69 2.70 -4.32
N ALA A 98 -23.02 1.83 -5.08
CA ALA A 98 -21.59 1.95 -5.29
C ALA A 98 -21.26 3.17 -6.18
N VAL A 99 -20.30 3.98 -5.75
CA VAL A 99 -19.86 5.17 -6.48
C VAL A 99 -18.68 4.80 -7.39
N CYS A 100 -18.81 5.09 -8.68
CA CYS A 100 -17.72 4.89 -9.64
C CYS A 100 -16.58 5.89 -9.40
N LEU A 101 -15.39 5.39 -9.12
CA LEU A 101 -14.15 6.17 -8.95
C LEU A 101 -13.46 6.45 -10.29
N GLY A 102 -13.91 5.79 -11.36
CA GLY A 102 -13.41 5.96 -12.72
C GLY A 102 -12.73 4.70 -13.27
N GLN A 103 -12.05 4.89 -14.40
CA GLN A 103 -11.37 3.82 -15.12
C GLN A 103 -9.89 4.17 -15.31
N ARG A 104 -9.00 3.21 -15.12
CA ARG A 104 -7.56 3.36 -15.31
C ARG A 104 -6.98 2.17 -16.06
N GLN A 105 -5.87 2.42 -16.75
CA GLN A 105 -5.06 1.38 -17.39
C GLN A 105 -3.67 1.37 -16.75
N PHE A 106 -3.12 0.19 -16.51
CA PHE A 106 -1.77 0.00 -16.00
C PHE A 106 -1.17 -1.32 -16.49
N CYS A 107 0.14 -1.34 -16.68
CA CYS A 107 0.91 -2.54 -16.96
C CYS A 107 1.59 -3.02 -15.67
N ASP A 108 1.47 -4.32 -15.40
CA ASP A 108 2.17 -5.01 -14.33
C ASP A 108 3.25 -5.90 -14.91
N GLN A 109 4.46 -5.77 -14.39
CA GLN A 109 5.58 -6.69 -14.65
C GLN A 109 5.88 -7.47 -13.36
N TYR A 110 5.84 -8.80 -13.41
CA TYR A 110 6.07 -9.67 -12.27
C TYR A 110 7.43 -10.34 -12.34
N PHE A 111 8.11 -10.39 -11.20
CA PHE A 111 9.49 -10.83 -11.11
C PHE A 111 9.63 -11.96 -10.09
N ASP A 112 10.44 -12.94 -10.43
CA ASP A 112 10.82 -14.04 -9.54
C ASP A 112 12.19 -14.58 -10.00
N THR A 113 12.77 -15.51 -9.25
CA THR A 113 13.93 -16.26 -9.71
C THR A 113 13.50 -17.36 -10.69
N PRO A 114 14.40 -17.90 -11.53
CA PRO A 114 14.11 -19.06 -12.38
C PRO A 114 13.67 -20.32 -11.60
N LYS A 115 13.84 -20.33 -10.27
CA LYS A 115 13.43 -21.42 -9.38
C LYS A 115 12.09 -21.15 -8.68
N PHE A 116 11.47 -20.00 -8.95
CA PHE A 116 10.21 -19.55 -8.37
C PHE A 116 10.30 -19.28 -6.85
N ASP A 117 11.47 -18.84 -6.36
CA ASP A 117 11.77 -18.76 -4.92
C ASP A 117 10.81 -17.84 -4.15
N LEU A 118 10.26 -16.80 -4.79
CA LEU A 118 9.27 -15.90 -4.19
C LEU A 118 7.85 -16.48 -4.28
N THR A 119 7.40 -16.82 -5.48
CA THR A 119 6.01 -17.26 -5.68
C THR A 119 5.70 -18.58 -4.98
N LEU A 120 6.68 -19.48 -4.79
CA LEU A 120 6.55 -20.68 -3.96
C LEU A 120 6.39 -20.41 -2.46
N LYS A 121 6.58 -19.17 -2.04
CA LYS A 121 6.31 -18.70 -0.69
C LYS A 121 5.06 -17.82 -0.63
N ASP A 122 4.23 -17.86 -1.68
CA ASP A 122 3.08 -16.97 -1.90
C ASP A 122 3.46 -15.48 -1.87
N MET A 123 4.70 -15.17 -2.25
CA MET A 123 5.20 -13.80 -2.36
C MET A 123 5.18 -13.34 -3.82
N TRP A 124 4.55 -12.20 -4.08
CA TRP A 124 4.32 -11.70 -5.43
C TRP A 124 4.98 -10.34 -5.60
N LEU A 125 6.16 -10.33 -6.20
CA LEU A 125 6.89 -9.11 -6.53
C LEU A 125 6.45 -8.59 -7.90
N ARG A 126 5.98 -7.35 -7.94
CA ARG A 126 5.63 -6.67 -9.20
C ARG A 126 6.20 -5.26 -9.27
N LYS A 127 6.33 -4.78 -10.50
CA LYS A 127 6.58 -3.39 -10.83
C LYS A 127 5.39 -2.82 -11.58
N ARG A 128 4.78 -1.79 -11.02
CA ARG A 128 3.62 -1.07 -11.59
C ARG A 128 3.97 0.40 -11.75
N LYS A 129 3.88 0.93 -12.98
CA LYS A 129 4.19 2.34 -13.29
C LYS A 129 5.54 2.82 -12.74
N GLY A 130 6.55 1.94 -12.75
CA GLY A 130 7.89 2.25 -12.24
C GLY A 130 8.10 1.97 -10.75
N CYS A 131 7.04 1.79 -9.97
CA CYS A 131 7.09 1.53 -8.53
C CYS A 131 7.08 0.02 -8.24
N TRP A 132 7.86 -0.39 -7.24
CA TRP A 132 7.89 -1.78 -6.76
C TRP A 132 6.82 -2.02 -5.70
N GLU A 133 6.16 -3.16 -5.80
CA GLU A 133 5.14 -3.62 -4.85
C GLU A 133 5.39 -5.11 -4.58
N LEU A 134 5.36 -5.50 -3.31
CA LEU A 134 5.48 -6.89 -2.88
C LEU A 134 4.25 -7.27 -2.07
N LYS A 135 3.51 -8.28 -2.53
CA LYS A 135 2.51 -8.97 -1.70
C LYS A 135 3.19 -10.10 -0.94
N CYS A 136 2.98 -10.18 0.37
CA CYS A 136 3.41 -11.28 1.22
C CYS A 136 2.18 -11.94 1.87
N PRO A 137 2.17 -13.27 2.07
CA PRO A 137 1.09 -13.92 2.81
C PRO A 137 1.08 -13.44 4.27
N THR A 138 -0.08 -13.49 4.91
CA THR A 138 -0.18 -13.13 6.34
C THR A 138 0.07 -14.34 7.23
N THR A 139 0.49 -14.13 8.47
CA THR A 139 0.70 -15.23 9.44
C THR A 139 -0.60 -15.97 9.79
N ALA A 140 -1.75 -15.33 9.60
CA ALA A 140 -3.06 -15.93 9.80
C ALA A 140 -3.34 -17.05 8.79
N ASP A 141 -2.88 -16.93 7.56
CA ASP A 141 -3.10 -17.93 6.51
C ASP A 141 -2.43 -19.26 6.87
N LYS A 142 -1.22 -19.21 7.47
CA LYS A 142 -0.49 -20.41 7.94
C LYS A 142 -1.11 -21.06 9.18
N ALA A 143 -1.78 -20.27 10.02
CA ALA A 143 -2.36 -20.75 11.28
C ALA A 143 -3.79 -21.28 11.13
N GLU A 144 -4.58 -20.74 10.19
CA GLU A 144 -5.94 -21.20 9.92
C GLU A 144 -5.99 -22.52 9.14
N GLU A 145 -4.99 -22.81 8.29
CA GLU A 145 -4.86 -24.14 7.66
C GLU A 145 -4.66 -25.28 8.67
N THR A 146 -4.09 -24.98 9.84
CA THR A 146 -3.78 -25.98 10.88
C THR A 146 -4.90 -26.20 11.88
N SER A 147 -5.88 -25.30 11.99
CA SER A 147 -6.95 -25.36 13.02
C SER A 147 -8.29 -25.93 12.53
N GLY A 148 -8.50 -26.06 11.22
CA GLY A 148 -9.66 -26.76 10.64
C GLY A 148 -11.02 -26.05 10.73
N GLU A 149 -11.13 -24.94 11.48
CA GLU A 149 -12.35 -24.12 11.60
C GLU A 149 -12.16 -22.77 10.91
N GLN A 150 -12.13 -22.78 9.57
CA GLN A 150 -12.22 -21.55 8.78
C GLN A 150 -13.69 -21.20 8.52
N SER A 151 -14.04 -19.92 8.70
CA SER A 151 -15.33 -19.42 8.25
C SER A 151 -15.43 -19.52 6.73
N LYS A 152 -16.64 -19.70 6.21
CA LYS A 152 -16.89 -19.75 4.75
C LYS A 152 -16.36 -18.51 4.03
N ALA A 153 -16.48 -17.33 4.65
CA ALA A 153 -15.96 -16.09 4.11
C ALA A 153 -14.42 -16.08 4.06
N ALA A 154 -13.75 -16.59 5.11
CA ALA A 154 -12.30 -16.72 5.16
C ALA A 154 -11.76 -17.60 4.02
N ALA A 155 -12.39 -18.75 3.75
CA ALA A 155 -11.97 -19.67 2.68
C ALA A 155 -12.13 -19.08 1.26
N MET A 156 -12.97 -18.06 1.09
CA MET A 156 -13.23 -17.39 -0.19
C MET A 156 -12.32 -16.19 -0.42
N CYS A 157 -11.63 -15.71 0.61
CA CYS A 157 -10.82 -14.51 0.57
C CYS A 157 -9.32 -14.83 0.53
N SER A 158 -8.56 -13.97 -0.14
CA SER A 158 -7.10 -13.92 -0.06
C SER A 158 -6.70 -12.80 0.88
N ARG A 159 -5.56 -12.94 1.55
CA ARG A 159 -5.03 -11.93 2.48
C ARG A 159 -3.57 -11.69 2.18
N TYR A 160 -3.21 -10.43 1.95
CA TYR A 160 -1.84 -10.08 1.65
C TYR A 160 -1.41 -8.84 2.41
N LYS A 161 -0.20 -8.90 2.98
CA LYS A 161 0.51 -7.70 3.38
C LYS A 161 1.12 -7.07 2.14
N GLU A 162 0.74 -5.84 1.82
CA GLU A 162 1.33 -5.08 0.72
C GLU A 162 2.48 -4.19 1.22
N ILE A 163 3.63 -4.31 0.56
CA ILE A 163 4.83 -3.53 0.86
C ILE A 163 5.21 -2.74 -0.38
N THR A 164 5.29 -1.42 -0.24
CA THR A 164 5.67 -0.48 -1.32
C THR A 164 7.02 0.21 -1.06
N ASN A 165 7.57 0.05 0.14
CA ASN A 165 8.87 0.60 0.51
C ASN A 165 10.00 -0.25 -0.07
N LEU A 166 10.76 0.30 -1.02
CA LEU A 166 11.81 -0.45 -1.74
C LEU A 166 12.89 -1.07 -0.83
N PRO A 167 13.45 -0.36 0.19
CA PRO A 167 14.38 -0.98 1.14
C PRO A 167 13.81 -2.22 1.84
N GLU A 168 12.55 -2.17 2.31
CA GLU A 168 11.89 -3.32 2.95
C GLU A 168 11.65 -4.46 1.94
N ILE A 169 11.25 -4.15 0.70
CA ILE A 169 11.13 -5.14 -0.37
C ILE A 169 12.47 -5.84 -0.62
N GLN A 170 13.56 -5.08 -0.72
CA GLN A 170 14.90 -5.62 -0.92
C GLN A 170 15.35 -6.51 0.23
N LEU A 171 15.01 -6.16 1.48
CA LEU A 171 15.30 -6.99 2.64
C LEU A 171 14.55 -8.33 2.55
N ARG A 172 13.24 -8.30 2.27
CA ARG A 172 12.43 -9.53 2.15
C ARG A 172 12.87 -10.44 1.02
N VAL A 173 13.18 -9.87 -0.15
CA VAL A 173 13.69 -10.67 -1.28
C VAL A 173 15.09 -11.26 -0.99
N LYS A 174 15.91 -10.59 -0.16
CA LYS A 174 17.24 -11.09 0.23
C LYS A 174 17.20 -12.15 1.32
N GLU A 175 16.33 -12.02 2.33
CA GLU A 175 16.14 -13.08 3.34
C GLU A 175 15.82 -14.44 2.69
N ASP A 176 15.20 -14.40 1.52
CA ASP A 176 14.87 -15.58 0.72
C ASP A 176 16.00 -16.10 -0.19
N SER A 177 17.10 -15.34 -0.33
CA SER A 177 18.27 -15.69 -1.14
C SER A 177 19.42 -16.04 -0.19
N GLU A 178 19.82 -17.31 -0.10
CA GLU A 178 20.90 -17.82 0.78
C GLU A 178 22.32 -17.28 0.44
N THR A 179 22.42 -16.16 -0.29
CA THR A 179 23.68 -15.60 -0.77
C THR A 179 24.09 -14.38 0.04
N GLU A 180 24.98 -14.61 1.02
CA GLU A 180 25.75 -13.58 1.73
C GLU A 180 26.51 -12.69 0.72
N THR A 181 26.03 -11.49 0.43
CA THR A 181 26.80 -10.51 -0.36
C THR A 181 26.59 -9.10 0.16
N SER A 182 27.72 -8.40 0.36
CA SER A 182 27.84 -7.08 0.96
C SER A 182 27.03 -5.98 0.22
N PRO A 183 26.56 -4.95 0.94
CA PRO A 183 25.74 -3.90 0.37
C PRO A 183 26.61 -2.88 -0.40
N SER A 184 26.64 -2.97 -1.73
CA SER A 184 26.99 -1.85 -2.60
C SER A 184 25.73 -1.17 -3.16
N GLN A 185 25.78 0.16 -3.16
CA GLN A 185 24.70 1.10 -3.47
C GLN A 185 24.57 1.33 -4.98
N GLU A 186 23.92 0.43 -5.71
CA GLU A 186 23.43 0.73 -7.06
C GLU A 186 22.03 0.10 -7.21
N GLU A 187 21.01 0.96 -7.36
CA GLU A 187 19.59 0.61 -7.45
C GLU A 187 19.26 -0.26 -8.69
N GLU A 188 20.13 -0.25 -9.70
CA GLU A 188 20.02 -1.10 -10.89
C GLU A 188 20.60 -2.52 -10.70
N SER A 189 21.34 -2.75 -9.61
CA SER A 189 22.13 -3.98 -9.39
C SER A 189 21.49 -4.98 -8.44
N TRP A 190 20.39 -4.65 -7.74
CA TRP A 190 19.77 -5.61 -6.80
C TRP A 190 18.99 -6.72 -7.52
N MET A 191 18.31 -6.43 -8.63
CA MET A 191 17.63 -7.47 -9.42
C MET A 191 18.62 -8.51 -9.94
N SER A 192 19.74 -8.06 -10.50
CA SER A 192 20.81 -8.94 -10.98
C SER A 192 21.45 -9.74 -9.86
N ARG A 193 21.68 -9.12 -8.68
CA ARG A 193 22.20 -9.82 -7.50
C ARG A 193 21.24 -10.87 -6.96
N SER A 194 19.93 -10.60 -7.03
CA SER A 194 18.87 -11.51 -6.60
C SER A 194 18.41 -12.47 -7.70
N ASN A 195 19.06 -12.46 -8.87
CA ASN A 195 18.70 -13.28 -10.04
C ASN A 195 17.21 -13.21 -10.41
N LEU A 196 16.61 -12.02 -10.28
CA LEU A 196 15.22 -11.78 -10.61
C LEU A 196 15.04 -11.61 -12.12
N VAL A 197 14.08 -12.33 -12.68
CA VAL A 197 13.68 -12.25 -14.09
C VAL A 197 12.20 -11.89 -14.18
N CYS A 198 11.84 -11.05 -15.16
CA CYS A 198 10.43 -10.81 -15.46
C CYS A 198 9.84 -12.08 -16.06
N PHE A 199 8.88 -12.70 -15.39
CA PHE A 199 8.23 -13.94 -15.84
C PHE A 199 6.81 -13.70 -16.36
N ALA A 200 6.18 -12.57 -16.02
CA ALA A 200 4.86 -12.23 -16.54
C ALA A 200 4.72 -10.73 -16.71
N GLU A 201 4.10 -10.33 -17.83
CA GLU A 201 3.76 -8.96 -18.12
C GLU A 201 2.37 -8.92 -18.75
N PHE A 202 1.49 -8.08 -18.21
CA PHE A 202 0.17 -7.86 -18.78
C PHE A 202 -0.40 -6.50 -18.37
N THR A 203 -1.21 -5.94 -19.26
CA THR A 203 -1.94 -4.70 -19.04
C THR A 203 -3.34 -5.00 -18.50
N THR A 204 -3.76 -4.28 -17.48
CA THR A 204 -5.13 -4.32 -16.94
C THR A 204 -5.84 -2.98 -17.19
N VAL A 205 -7.06 -3.05 -17.69
CA VAL A 205 -8.05 -1.97 -17.61
C VAL A 205 -8.93 -2.24 -16.40
N ARG A 206 -8.87 -1.35 -15.41
CA ARG A 206 -9.62 -1.44 -14.15
C ARG A 206 -10.67 -0.36 -14.10
N ARG A 207 -11.91 -0.73 -13.78
CA ARG A 207 -12.96 0.19 -13.35
C ARG A 207 -13.23 0.00 -11.86
N SER A 208 -13.05 1.07 -11.09
CA SER A 208 -13.11 1.02 -9.63
C SER A 208 -14.39 1.64 -9.10
N PHE A 209 -14.95 1.03 -8.07
CA PHE A 209 -16.13 1.50 -7.34
C PHE A 209 -15.85 1.49 -5.84
N THR A 210 -16.54 2.35 -5.09
CA THR A 210 -16.48 2.36 -3.63
C THR A 210 -17.88 2.30 -3.03
N LEU A 211 -18.01 1.56 -1.93
CA LEU A 211 -19.13 1.62 -1.00
C LEU A 211 -18.61 2.31 0.26
N GLU A 212 -18.60 3.65 0.25
CA GLU A 212 -17.90 4.45 1.28
C GLU A 212 -18.36 4.14 2.71
N GLU A 213 -19.67 3.96 2.92
CA GLU A 213 -20.24 3.62 4.23
C GLU A 213 -19.73 2.28 4.78
N GLU A 214 -19.38 1.36 3.89
CA GLU A 214 -18.86 0.03 4.23
C GLU A 214 -17.32 0.03 4.27
N GLY A 215 -16.66 1.02 3.67
CA GLY A 215 -15.21 1.05 3.46
C GLY A 215 -14.73 -0.10 2.57
N VAL A 216 -15.50 -0.41 1.52
CA VAL A 216 -15.24 -1.51 0.58
C VAL A 216 -14.98 -0.95 -0.81
N GLN A 217 -13.91 -1.40 -1.45
CA GLN A 217 -13.63 -1.14 -2.86
C GLN A 217 -14.07 -2.33 -3.71
N VAL A 218 -14.66 -2.07 -4.87
CA VAL A 218 -14.95 -3.11 -5.87
C VAL A 218 -14.26 -2.74 -7.18
N ASP A 219 -13.36 -3.60 -7.63
CA ASP A 219 -12.61 -3.41 -8.87
C ASP A 219 -13.05 -4.42 -9.92
N LEU A 220 -13.39 -3.92 -11.12
CA LEU A 220 -13.67 -4.74 -12.29
C LEU A 220 -12.49 -4.65 -13.24
N ASP A 221 -11.81 -5.78 -13.40
CA ASP A 221 -10.58 -5.88 -14.17
C ASP A 221 -10.77 -6.61 -15.49
N GLU A 222 -10.15 -6.09 -16.52
CA GLU A 222 -9.96 -6.71 -17.82
C GLU A 222 -8.48 -6.72 -18.17
N ALA A 223 -7.88 -7.91 -18.26
CA ALA A 223 -6.51 -8.07 -18.70
C ALA A 223 -6.42 -8.20 -20.22
N ASP A 224 -5.34 -7.70 -20.82
CA ASP A 224 -5.09 -7.70 -22.27
C ASP A 224 -4.99 -9.09 -22.91
N PHE A 225 -4.85 -10.15 -22.11
CA PHE A 225 -4.94 -11.54 -22.55
C PHE A 225 -6.35 -12.13 -22.51
N GLY A 226 -7.39 -11.30 -22.29
CA GLY A 226 -8.81 -11.65 -22.38
C GLY A 226 -9.42 -12.23 -21.11
N PHE A 227 -8.82 -11.98 -19.94
CA PHE A 227 -9.33 -12.45 -18.65
C PHE A 227 -10.03 -11.32 -17.90
N HIS A 228 -11.22 -11.62 -17.39
CA HIS A 228 -12.03 -10.67 -16.62
C HIS A 228 -12.28 -11.19 -15.21
N VAL A 229 -12.15 -10.32 -14.23
CA VAL A 229 -12.39 -10.66 -12.82
C VAL A 229 -12.87 -9.45 -12.04
N GLY A 230 -13.76 -9.67 -11.10
CA GLY A 230 -14.17 -8.69 -10.11
C GLY A 230 -13.47 -8.97 -8.78
N GLU A 231 -13.06 -7.93 -8.06
CA GLU A 231 -12.40 -8.02 -6.76
C GLU A 231 -13.19 -7.16 -5.77
N ILE A 232 -13.63 -7.74 -4.64
CA ILE A 232 -14.16 -7.00 -3.49
C ILE A 232 -13.01 -6.90 -2.48
N GLU A 233 -12.56 -5.68 -2.19
CA GLU A 233 -11.34 -5.42 -1.45
C GLU A 233 -11.61 -4.53 -0.22
N VAL A 234 -10.97 -4.88 0.90
CA VAL A 234 -10.89 -4.04 2.10
C VAL A 234 -9.42 -3.92 2.50
N LEU A 235 -8.93 -2.68 2.55
CA LEU A 235 -7.59 -2.37 3.03
C LEU A 235 -7.62 -2.03 4.52
N LEU A 236 -6.78 -2.72 5.28
CA LEU A 236 -6.60 -2.51 6.72
C LEU A 236 -5.17 -2.02 6.99
N PRO A 237 -4.94 -1.20 8.03
CA PRO A 237 -3.60 -1.03 8.56
C PRO A 237 -3.07 -2.35 9.12
N GLU A 238 -1.75 -2.50 9.22
CA GLU A 238 -1.15 -3.65 9.92
C GLU A 238 -1.69 -3.80 11.36
N GLY A 239 -2.11 -5.02 11.71
CA GLY A 239 -2.78 -5.31 12.98
C GLY A 239 -4.27 -4.92 13.03
N GLY A 240 -4.85 -4.50 11.91
CA GLY A 240 -6.27 -4.19 11.79
C GLY A 240 -7.20 -5.41 11.93
N ASP A 241 -8.50 -5.13 12.03
CA ASP A 241 -9.53 -6.15 12.25
C ASP A 241 -9.90 -6.88 10.94
N VAL A 242 -9.23 -8.01 10.71
CA VAL A 242 -9.47 -8.90 9.56
C VAL A 242 -10.88 -9.48 9.58
N GLN A 243 -11.45 -9.78 10.76
CA GLN A 243 -12.79 -10.35 10.86
C GLN A 243 -13.85 -9.34 10.39
N SER A 244 -13.71 -8.07 10.77
CA SER A 244 -14.56 -7.00 10.26
C SER A 244 -14.46 -6.86 8.74
N ALA A 245 -13.26 -6.96 8.17
CA ALA A 245 -13.08 -6.94 6.71
C ALA A 245 -13.78 -8.12 6.02
N LEU A 246 -13.65 -9.34 6.54
CA LEU A 246 -14.34 -10.53 6.00
C LEU A 246 -15.86 -10.36 6.02
N GLU A 247 -16.43 -9.80 7.09
CA GLU A 247 -17.87 -9.55 7.20
C GLU A 247 -18.37 -8.49 6.21
N LYS A 248 -17.59 -7.43 5.99
CA LYS A 248 -17.89 -6.39 4.98
C LYS A 248 -17.86 -6.96 3.57
N ILE A 249 -16.87 -7.80 3.28
CA ILE A 249 -16.74 -8.50 2.00
C ILE A 249 -17.92 -9.44 1.79
N GLU A 250 -18.27 -10.26 2.78
CA GLU A 250 -19.38 -11.21 2.66
C GLU A 250 -20.72 -10.50 2.46
N ARG A 251 -20.95 -9.39 3.17
CA ARG A 251 -22.15 -8.57 2.99
C ARG A 251 -22.22 -7.96 1.59
N THR A 252 -21.11 -7.44 1.09
CA THR A 252 -21.02 -6.87 -0.26
C THR A 252 -21.21 -7.95 -1.33
N ALA A 253 -20.61 -9.12 -1.13
CA ALA A 253 -20.79 -10.28 -1.99
C ALA A 253 -22.26 -10.72 -2.04
N GLY A 254 -22.96 -10.73 -0.91
CA GLY A 254 -24.40 -10.99 -0.84
C GLY A 254 -25.23 -9.96 -1.62
N LYS A 255 -24.91 -8.67 -1.49
CA LYS A 255 -25.55 -7.58 -2.26
C LYS A 255 -25.31 -7.72 -3.77
N LEU A 256 -24.15 -8.25 -4.17
CA LEU A 256 -23.80 -8.56 -5.56
C LEU A 256 -24.36 -9.90 -6.07
N GLY A 257 -25.11 -10.64 -5.23
CA GLY A 257 -25.69 -11.94 -5.61
C GLY A 257 -24.68 -13.08 -5.68
N LEU A 258 -23.51 -12.95 -5.07
CA LEU A 258 -22.44 -13.94 -5.08
C LEU A 258 -22.69 -15.05 -4.04
N THR A 259 -23.61 -15.95 -4.35
CA THR A 259 -24.06 -17.02 -3.44
C THR A 259 -23.25 -18.32 -3.54
N GLY A 260 -22.28 -18.38 -4.45
CA GLY A 260 -21.45 -19.56 -4.68
C GLY A 260 -20.24 -19.67 -3.75
N ASP A 261 -19.82 -20.91 -3.51
CA ASP A 261 -18.79 -21.30 -2.54
C ASP A 261 -17.48 -21.67 -3.24
N LYS A 262 -17.35 -21.27 -4.51
CA LYS A 262 -16.17 -21.55 -5.32
C LYS A 262 -15.30 -20.32 -5.39
N ARG A 263 -14.07 -20.44 -4.88
CA ARG A 263 -13.03 -19.42 -5.07
C ARG A 263 -12.82 -19.18 -6.56
N VAL A 264 -12.81 -17.91 -6.95
CA VAL A 264 -12.54 -17.51 -8.33
C VAL A 264 -11.06 -17.23 -8.49
N GLU A 265 -10.51 -17.73 -9.59
CA GLU A 265 -9.09 -17.61 -9.93
C GLU A 265 -8.72 -16.15 -10.25
N GLY A 266 -7.48 -15.78 -9.91
CA GLY A 266 -6.94 -14.47 -10.24
C GLY A 266 -6.39 -14.38 -11.67
N LYS A 267 -6.05 -13.16 -12.09
CA LYS A 267 -5.38 -12.90 -13.38
C LYS A 267 -4.09 -13.71 -13.52
N MET A 268 -3.28 -13.78 -12.46
CA MET A 268 -2.01 -14.50 -12.48
C MET A 268 -2.18 -16.01 -12.64
N HIS A 269 -3.18 -16.62 -11.98
CA HIS A 269 -3.54 -18.04 -12.19
C HIS A 269 -3.80 -18.34 -13.67
N ALA A 270 -4.65 -17.52 -14.30
CA ALA A 270 -5.02 -17.69 -15.70
C ALA A 270 -3.81 -17.48 -16.64
N TYR A 271 -2.97 -16.49 -16.34
CA TYR A 271 -1.76 -16.22 -17.10
C TYR A 271 -0.76 -17.38 -17.03
N LEU A 272 -0.43 -17.85 -15.82
CA LEU A 272 0.52 -18.94 -15.61
C LEU A 272 0.04 -20.24 -16.25
N ARG A 273 -1.24 -20.59 -16.10
CA ARG A 273 -1.82 -21.78 -16.73
C ARG A 273 -1.59 -21.82 -18.24
N ARG A 274 -1.67 -20.66 -18.90
CA ARG A 274 -1.52 -20.55 -20.36
C ARG A 274 -0.07 -20.44 -20.80
N ASN A 275 0.73 -19.64 -20.11
CA ASN A 275 2.04 -19.19 -20.58
C ASN A 275 3.22 -19.88 -19.87
N HIS A 276 3.03 -20.33 -18.62
CA HIS A 276 4.07 -20.94 -17.78
C HIS A 276 3.53 -22.18 -17.04
N PRO A 277 3.13 -23.24 -17.77
CA PRO A 277 2.45 -24.40 -17.18
C PRO A 277 3.29 -25.16 -16.14
N GLU A 278 4.63 -25.15 -16.27
CA GLU A 278 5.53 -25.73 -15.26
C GLU A 278 5.46 -24.96 -13.94
N HIS A 279 5.53 -23.63 -14.00
CA HIS A 279 5.39 -22.75 -12.84
C HIS A 279 4.02 -22.93 -12.20
N PHE A 280 2.96 -22.91 -13.00
CA PHE A 280 1.59 -23.17 -12.56
C PHE A 280 1.45 -24.52 -11.83
N ALA A 281 2.00 -25.60 -12.41
CA ALA A 281 1.94 -26.93 -11.81
C ALA A 281 2.68 -27.00 -10.45
N ARG A 282 3.82 -26.32 -10.32
CA ARG A 282 4.56 -26.26 -9.06
C ARG A 282 3.79 -25.50 -7.97
N LEU A 283 3.17 -24.37 -8.32
CA LEU A 283 2.38 -23.63 -7.34
C LEU A 283 1.13 -24.42 -6.89
N LEU A 284 0.52 -25.19 -7.80
CA LEU A 284 -0.56 -26.12 -7.44
C LEU A 284 -0.10 -27.24 -6.50
N SER A 285 1.08 -27.84 -6.74
CA SER A 285 1.58 -28.90 -5.85
C SER A 285 1.91 -28.41 -4.44
N GLU A 286 2.28 -27.14 -4.31
CA GLU A 286 2.54 -26.47 -3.03
C GLU A 286 1.28 -25.82 -2.42
N HIS A 287 0.10 -26.01 -3.02
CA HIS A 287 -1.20 -25.48 -2.53
C HIS A 287 -1.27 -23.95 -2.44
N ILE A 288 -0.49 -23.25 -3.27
CA ILE A 288 -0.48 -21.77 -3.33
C ILE A 288 -1.60 -21.25 -4.25
N LEU A 289 -1.89 -21.99 -5.33
CA LEU A 289 -2.93 -21.66 -6.29
C LEU A 289 -4.22 -22.45 -6.07
#